data_AF-A0A9P6S4Z1-F1
#
_entry.id   AF-A0A9P6S4Z1-F1
#
_cell.length_a   1.000
_cell.length_b   1.000
_cell.length_c   1.000
_cell.angle_alpha   90.00
_cell.angle_beta   90.00
_cell.angle_gamma   90.00
#
_symmetry.space_group_name_H-M   'P 1'
#
loop_
_entity.id
_entity.type
_entity.pdbx_description
1 polymer ?
#
loop_
_entity_poly.entity_id
_entity_poly.type
_entity_poly.pdbx_seq_one_letter_code
_entity_poly.pdbx_strand_id
1 'polypeptide(L)'
;NVVFDEDTRVVDYSDKSLTENTRCAYPIEYIPNALIPCIGNHPKNIVMLTCDAQGVLPPVSKLTSSQAMYHFISGYTSKMAGTEDLLCLLRSALLGPPPHPIGEHKADVWLINTGWNGGAYGTGKRIALKYSRAIIDAIHNGELKNAEYVTYPIFGLEIPKAVTGVPAEVLNPATAWQGTPETYQSTVNQLAALFNENFSKYADQATEDVIAAGPKL
;
A
#
# COMPACT_ATOMS: atom_id res chain seq x y z
N ASN A 1 -11.73 23.36 9.38
CA ASN A 1 -11.50 22.61 10.64
C ASN A 1 -10.04 22.60 11.08
N VAL A 2 -9.22 23.57 10.67
CA VAL A 2 -7.88 23.77 11.23
C VAL A 2 -7.98 24.82 12.33
N VAL A 3 -7.15 24.70 13.36
CA VAL A 3 -7.00 25.71 14.39
C VAL A 3 -5.86 26.65 13.97
N PHE A 4 -6.01 27.94 14.28
CA PHE A 4 -4.99 28.94 14.01
C PHE A 4 -4.94 29.90 15.19
N ASP A 5 -3.77 30.49 15.41
CA ASP A 5 -3.55 31.49 16.45
C ASP A 5 -4.26 32.81 16.09
N GLU A 6 -5.11 33.33 16.99
CA GLU A 6 -6.00 34.45 16.68
C GLU A 6 -5.27 35.77 16.39
N ASP A 7 -4.10 35.96 17.00
CA ASP A 7 -3.29 37.17 16.87
C ASP A 7 -2.39 37.12 15.63
N THR A 8 -1.64 36.04 15.45
CA THR A 8 -0.64 35.87 14.38
C THR A 8 -1.23 35.34 13.09
N ARG A 9 -2.44 34.75 13.14
CA ARG A 9 -3.11 34.05 12.03
C ARG A 9 -2.33 32.84 11.49
N VAL A 10 -1.33 32.36 12.22
CA VAL A 10 -0.57 31.15 11.86
C VAL A 10 -1.40 29.92 12.17
N VAL A 11 -1.52 29.03 11.18
CA VAL A 11 -2.25 27.76 11.31
C VAL A 11 -1.40 26.75 12.07
N ASP A 12 -1.98 26.09 13.07
CA ASP A 12 -1.38 24.94 13.74
C ASP A 12 -1.86 23.65 13.05
N TYR A 13 -1.00 23.07 12.21
CA TYR A 13 -1.29 21.81 11.53
C TYR A 13 -1.18 20.57 12.42
N SER A 14 -0.69 20.72 13.65
CA SER A 14 -0.60 19.64 14.63
C SER A 14 -1.84 19.55 15.54
N ASP A 15 -2.62 20.62 15.62
CA ASP A 15 -3.86 20.67 16.41
C ASP A 15 -4.97 19.84 15.76
N LYS A 16 -5.49 18.88 16.54
CA LYS A 16 -6.56 17.95 16.16
C LYS A 16 -7.80 18.07 17.07
N SER A 17 -7.88 19.12 17.90
CA SER A 17 -8.96 19.33 18.87
C SER A 17 -10.35 19.34 18.24
N LEU A 18 -10.47 19.86 17.01
CA LEU A 18 -11.72 19.84 16.24
C LEU A 18 -11.94 18.51 15.53
N THR A 19 -10.90 17.98 14.89
CA THR A 19 -10.94 16.73 14.12
C THR A 19 -9.53 16.28 13.75
N GLU A 20 -9.31 14.97 13.64
CA GLU A 20 -8.08 14.43 13.05
C GLU A 20 -8.06 14.51 11.50
N ASN A 21 -9.21 14.77 10.86
CA ASN A 21 -9.38 14.85 9.41
C ASN A 21 -9.34 16.32 8.94
N THR A 22 -8.24 17.03 9.26
CA THR A 22 -8.01 18.38 8.74
C THR A 22 -7.75 18.33 7.23
N ARG A 23 -8.22 19.35 6.49
CA ARG A 23 -8.16 19.38 5.02
C ARG A 23 -7.79 20.76 4.51
N CYS A 24 -7.15 20.78 3.35
CA CYS A 24 -6.87 21.98 2.57
C CYS A 24 -7.33 21.73 1.13
N ALA A 25 -7.97 22.73 0.52
CA ALA A 25 -8.34 22.72 -0.88
C ALA A 25 -7.70 23.93 -1.56
N TYR A 26 -7.07 23.71 -2.71
CA TYR A 26 -6.37 24.74 -3.46
C TYR A 26 -6.47 24.45 -4.96
N PRO A 27 -6.37 25.48 -5.82
CA PRO A 27 -6.27 25.31 -7.28
C PRO A 27 -5.03 24.52 -7.67
N ILE A 28 -5.09 23.70 -8.73
CA ILE A 28 -3.98 22.84 -9.16
C ILE A 28 -2.72 23.64 -9.51
N GLU A 29 -2.91 24.89 -9.94
CA GLU A 29 -1.89 25.88 -10.28
C GLU A 29 -0.98 26.23 -9.10
N TYR A 30 -1.38 25.93 -7.86
CA TYR A 30 -0.57 26.18 -6.66
C TYR A 30 0.55 25.14 -6.49
N ILE A 31 0.56 24.06 -7.29
CA ILE A 31 1.64 23.08 -7.33
C ILE A 31 2.55 23.40 -8.53
N PRO A 32 3.78 23.92 -8.32
CA PRO A 32 4.62 24.44 -9.40
C PRO A 32 4.95 23.44 -10.52
N ASN A 33 5.00 22.14 -10.20
CA ASN A 33 5.32 21.07 -11.13
C ASN A 33 4.07 20.31 -11.63
N ALA A 34 2.87 20.86 -11.44
CA ALA A 34 1.66 20.27 -11.99
C ALA A 34 1.65 20.38 -13.52
N LEU A 35 1.18 19.33 -14.19
CA LEU A 35 0.98 19.34 -15.63
C LEU A 35 -0.36 20.00 -15.95
N ILE A 36 -0.34 21.04 -16.79
CA ILE A 36 -1.54 21.75 -17.25
C ILE A 36 -1.54 21.75 -18.79
N PRO A 37 -2.55 21.17 -19.46
CA PRO A 37 -3.72 20.48 -18.90
C PRO A 37 -3.35 19.13 -18.26
N CYS A 38 -4.14 18.68 -17.27
CA CYS A 38 -3.91 17.44 -16.51
C CYS A 38 -4.17 16.16 -17.32
N ILE A 39 -3.55 16.02 -18.49
CA ILE A 39 -3.71 14.89 -19.41
C ILE A 39 -2.35 14.23 -19.61
N GLY A 40 -2.27 12.96 -19.24
CA GLY A 40 -1.07 12.14 -19.39
C GLY A 40 -1.21 11.07 -20.46
N ASN A 41 -0.11 10.35 -20.70
CA ASN A 41 -0.10 9.13 -21.52
C ASN A 41 -0.63 7.93 -20.72
N HIS A 42 -0.79 6.79 -21.38
CA HIS A 42 -1.08 5.52 -20.70
C HIS A 42 -0.03 5.20 -19.62
N PRO A 43 -0.46 4.71 -18.44
CA PRO A 43 0.44 4.45 -17.32
C PRO A 43 1.41 3.32 -17.64
N LYS A 44 2.70 3.53 -17.37
CA LYS A 44 3.73 2.48 -17.41
C LYS A 44 3.84 1.72 -16.09
N ASN A 45 3.45 2.36 -15.00
CA ASN A 45 3.46 1.81 -13.65
C ASN A 45 2.12 2.09 -12.98
N ILE A 46 1.57 1.10 -12.28
CA ILE A 46 0.40 1.24 -11.41
C ILE A 46 0.86 0.95 -9.99
N VAL A 47 0.64 1.89 -9.07
CA VAL A 47 1.04 1.74 -7.67
C VAL A 47 -0.22 1.64 -6.80
N MET A 48 -0.36 0.51 -6.12
CA MET A 48 -1.39 0.27 -5.12
C MET A 48 -0.81 0.56 -3.74
N LEU A 49 -1.35 1.57 -3.06
CA LEU A 49 -0.94 1.92 -1.71
C LEU A 49 -1.78 1.15 -0.70
N THR A 50 -1.10 0.52 0.26
CA THR A 50 -1.74 -0.06 1.44
C THR A 50 -1.08 0.49 2.69
N CYS A 51 -1.87 0.68 3.74
CA CYS A 51 -1.36 1.02 5.07
C CYS A 51 -1.53 -0.23 5.94
N ASP A 52 -0.56 -1.13 5.98
CA ASP A 52 -0.67 -2.34 6.80
C ASP A 52 -0.29 -2.03 8.27
N ALA A 53 -1.26 -2.03 9.17
CA ALA A 53 -1.05 -1.88 10.61
C ALA A 53 -0.65 -3.18 11.31
N GLN A 54 -0.75 -4.34 10.67
CA GLN A 54 -0.24 -5.61 11.20
C GLN A 54 1.28 -5.74 10.98
N GLY A 55 1.83 -5.00 10.02
CA GLY A 55 3.27 -4.89 9.77
C GLY A 55 3.89 -6.13 9.14
N VAL A 56 3.10 -6.88 8.37
CA VAL A 56 3.48 -8.15 7.73
C VAL A 56 3.51 -8.06 6.20
N LEU A 57 2.96 -7.02 5.58
CA LEU A 57 3.11 -6.79 4.14
C LEU A 57 4.48 -6.14 3.85
N PRO A 58 5.20 -6.61 2.81
CA PRO A 58 6.48 -6.01 2.40
C PRO A 58 6.36 -4.51 2.05
N PRO A 59 7.41 -3.70 2.24
CA PRO A 59 7.41 -2.31 1.82
C PRO A 59 7.10 -2.11 0.34
N VAL A 60 7.54 -3.05 -0.50
CA VAL A 60 7.21 -3.09 -1.92
C VAL A 60 7.13 -4.53 -2.42
N SER A 61 6.17 -4.79 -3.30
CA SER A 61 6.08 -6.04 -4.04
C SER A 61 5.71 -5.79 -5.49
N LYS A 62 6.30 -6.56 -6.40
CA LYS A 62 5.86 -6.62 -7.80
C LYS A 62 4.70 -7.60 -7.90
N LEU A 63 3.61 -7.18 -8.53
CA LEU A 63 2.42 -8.02 -8.70
C LEU A 63 2.37 -8.62 -10.10
N THR A 64 1.96 -9.88 -10.18
CA THR A 64 1.43 -10.45 -11.43
C THR A 64 0.08 -9.82 -11.76
N SER A 65 -0.40 -9.98 -13.00
CA SER A 65 -1.72 -9.45 -13.40
C SER A 65 -2.86 -10.00 -12.53
N SER A 66 -2.84 -11.30 -12.21
CA SER A 66 -3.87 -11.92 -11.37
C SER A 66 -3.79 -11.44 -9.93
N GLN A 67 -2.58 -11.24 -9.38
CA GLN A 67 -2.40 -10.62 -8.06
C GLN A 67 -2.86 -9.16 -8.01
N ALA A 68 -2.57 -8.39 -9.06
CA ALA A 68 -3.05 -7.01 -9.16
C ALA A 68 -4.58 -6.95 -9.09
N MET A 69 -5.27 -7.82 -9.83
CA MET A 69 -6.72 -7.93 -9.77
C MET A 69 -7.22 -8.37 -8.39
N TYR A 70 -6.58 -9.37 -7.78
CA TYR A 70 -6.92 -9.86 -6.45
C TYR A 70 -6.83 -8.74 -5.40
N HIS A 71 -5.70 -8.02 -5.36
CA HIS A 71 -5.48 -6.91 -4.43
C HIS A 71 -6.38 -5.71 -4.70
N PHE A 72 -6.70 -5.44 -5.97
CA PHE A 72 -7.62 -4.38 -6.37
C PHE A 72 -9.05 -4.64 -5.86
N ILE A 73 -9.55 -5.86 -6.05
CA ILE A 73 -10.87 -6.29 -5.54
C ILE A 73 -10.86 -6.33 -4.01
N SER A 74 -9.76 -6.80 -3.41
CA SER A 74 -9.65 -6.90 -1.95
C SER A 74 -9.64 -5.53 -1.25
N GLY A 75 -8.98 -4.53 -1.85
CA GLY A 75 -8.96 -3.16 -1.34
C GLY A 75 -8.38 -3.02 0.07
N TYR A 76 -7.38 -3.83 0.44
CA TYR A 76 -6.87 -3.87 1.81
C TYR A 76 -6.06 -2.62 2.19
N THR A 77 -6.49 -1.92 3.24
CA THR A 77 -5.68 -0.93 3.97
C THR A 77 -6.16 -0.83 5.41
N SER A 78 -5.27 -0.68 6.38
CA SER A 78 -5.69 -0.34 7.73
C SER A 78 -6.17 1.12 7.77
N LYS A 79 -7.24 1.38 8.53
CA LYS A 79 -7.69 2.75 8.78
C LYS A 79 -6.70 3.44 9.72
N MET A 80 -6.38 4.70 9.44
CA MET A 80 -5.69 5.58 10.39
C MET A 80 -6.72 6.34 11.24
N ALA A 81 -6.31 6.79 12.43
CA ALA A 81 -7.12 7.56 13.34
C ALA A 81 -7.78 8.76 12.62
N GLY A 82 -9.09 8.97 12.83
CA GLY A 82 -9.89 10.01 12.14
C GLY A 82 -10.73 9.56 10.94
N THR A 83 -10.73 8.26 10.60
CA THR A 83 -11.54 7.66 9.53
C THR A 83 -12.47 6.59 10.12
N GLU A 84 -13.79 6.72 9.94
CA GLU A 84 -14.81 5.90 10.64
C GLU A 84 -14.58 4.38 10.52
N ASP A 85 -14.67 3.65 11.65
CA ASP A 85 -14.74 2.19 11.98
C ASP A 85 -13.64 1.17 11.63
N LEU A 86 -13.00 0.59 12.66
CA LEU A 86 -11.90 -0.39 12.61
C LEU A 86 -12.02 -1.46 11.50
N LEU A 87 -10.95 -1.59 10.70
CA LEU A 87 -10.78 -2.47 9.53
C LEU A 87 -11.60 -2.06 8.29
N CYS A 88 -11.10 -1.12 7.48
CA CYS A 88 -11.53 -1.04 6.07
C CYS A 88 -10.66 -1.96 5.25
N LEU A 89 -11.14 -3.17 4.99
CA LEU A 89 -11.10 -3.55 3.58
C LEU A 89 -11.94 -2.47 2.90
N LEU A 90 -11.30 -1.49 2.27
CA LEU A 90 -12.00 -0.43 1.55
C LEU A 90 -12.93 -1.19 0.62
N ARG A 91 -14.24 -1.09 0.85
CA ARG A 91 -15.20 -1.28 -0.23
C ARG A 91 -14.73 -0.34 -1.32
N SER A 92 -14.02 -0.87 -2.31
CA SER A 92 -13.50 -0.14 -3.45
C SER A 92 -14.65 0.21 -4.37
N ALA A 93 -15.66 0.90 -3.85
CA ALA A 93 -16.60 1.68 -4.66
C ALA A 93 -15.92 2.93 -5.27
N LEU A 94 -14.63 3.17 -4.95
CA LEU A 94 -13.79 4.25 -5.50
C LEU A 94 -12.83 3.80 -6.60
N LEU A 95 -12.90 2.54 -7.01
CA LEU A 95 -12.32 2.11 -8.26
C LEU A 95 -13.50 1.65 -9.10
N GLY A 96 -13.68 2.27 -10.26
CA GLY A 96 -14.72 1.86 -11.21
C GLY A 96 -14.54 0.39 -11.65
N PRO A 97 -15.18 -0.03 -12.76
CA PRO A 97 -14.85 -1.32 -13.36
C PRO A 97 -13.32 -1.49 -13.40
N PRO A 98 -12.79 -2.70 -13.15
CA PRO A 98 -11.36 -2.93 -13.14
C PRO A 98 -10.74 -2.27 -14.37
N PRO A 99 -9.56 -1.62 -14.23
CA PRO A 99 -8.90 -1.06 -15.40
C PRO A 99 -8.90 -2.13 -16.48
N HIS A 100 -9.39 -1.76 -17.68
CA HIS A 100 -9.36 -2.60 -18.88
C HIS A 100 -8.02 -3.34 -18.90
N PRO A 101 -8.02 -4.64 -19.26
CA PRO A 101 -7.06 -5.61 -18.75
C PRO A 101 -5.66 -5.01 -18.71
N ILE A 102 -5.06 -4.98 -17.51
CA ILE A 102 -3.69 -4.50 -17.21
C ILE A 102 -2.66 -4.96 -18.27
N GLY A 103 -2.97 -6.04 -19.01
CA GLY A 103 -2.22 -6.55 -20.15
C GLY A 103 -2.17 -5.72 -21.44
N GLU A 104 -3.15 -4.84 -21.76
CA GLU A 104 -3.15 -4.11 -23.05
C GLU A 104 -1.99 -3.12 -23.16
N HIS A 105 -1.68 -2.41 -22.08
CA HIS A 105 -0.63 -1.40 -22.04
C HIS A 105 0.65 -1.86 -21.34
N LYS A 106 0.72 -3.13 -20.91
CA LYS A 106 1.88 -3.76 -20.27
C LYS A 106 2.46 -2.94 -19.10
N ALA A 107 1.59 -2.38 -18.28
CA ALA A 107 2.00 -1.62 -17.11
C ALA A 107 2.53 -2.57 -16.02
N ASP A 108 3.66 -2.23 -15.41
CA ASP A 108 4.14 -2.93 -14.22
C ASP A 108 3.26 -2.50 -13.01
N VAL A 109 2.81 -3.46 -12.20
CA VAL A 109 1.95 -3.19 -11.03
C VAL A 109 2.71 -3.46 -9.73
N TRP A 110 2.59 -2.52 -8.79
CA TRP A 110 3.34 -2.48 -7.54
C TRP A 110 2.38 -2.38 -6.36
N LEU A 111 2.59 -3.19 -5.33
CA LEU A 111 1.97 -3.01 -4.01
C LEU A 111 2.98 -2.36 -3.09
N ILE A 112 2.66 -1.19 -2.51
CA ILE A 112 3.54 -0.47 -1.59
C ILE A 112 2.87 -0.34 -0.23
N ASN A 113 3.52 -0.91 0.79
CA ASN A 113 3.11 -0.73 2.17
C ASN A 113 3.68 0.60 2.71
N THR A 114 2.78 1.48 3.14
CA THR A 114 3.04 2.79 3.77
C THR A 114 2.65 2.83 5.25
N GLY A 115 2.27 1.65 5.78
CA GLY A 115 1.93 1.40 7.17
C GLY A 115 3.17 1.04 7.99
N TRP A 116 3.09 -0.07 8.71
CA TRP A 116 4.08 -0.51 9.70
C TRP A 116 4.99 -1.60 9.16
N ASN A 117 6.15 -1.72 9.79
CA ASN A 117 7.12 -2.79 9.59
C ASN A 117 7.77 -3.16 10.93
N GLY A 118 8.24 -4.40 11.01
CA GLY A 118 8.92 -4.96 12.19
C GLY A 118 7.99 -5.28 13.37
N GLY A 119 6.68 -5.26 13.16
CA GLY A 119 5.66 -5.49 14.18
C GLY A 119 4.35 -4.77 13.84
N ALA A 120 3.28 -5.19 14.49
CA ALA A 120 1.99 -4.50 14.40
C ALA A 120 2.04 -3.10 15.05
N TYR A 121 1.02 -2.27 14.79
CA TYR A 121 0.82 -0.97 15.41
C TYR A 121 0.99 -1.04 16.93
N GLY A 122 1.82 -0.16 17.48
CA GLY A 122 2.19 -0.14 18.90
C GLY A 122 3.49 -0.88 19.24
N THR A 123 3.91 -1.84 18.42
CA THR A 123 5.19 -2.56 18.57
C THR A 123 6.16 -2.21 17.44
N GLY A 124 5.71 -2.36 16.19
CA GLY A 124 6.50 -2.00 15.01
C GLY A 124 6.58 -0.49 14.80
N LYS A 125 7.35 -0.10 13.78
CA LYS A 125 7.51 1.29 13.38
C LYS A 125 6.86 1.53 12.03
N ARG A 126 6.26 2.71 11.86
CA ARG A 126 5.78 3.13 10.55
C ARG A 126 6.96 3.20 9.58
N ILE A 127 6.78 2.69 8.36
CA ILE A 127 7.80 2.73 7.31
C ILE A 127 8.17 4.20 7.08
N ALA A 128 9.46 4.51 7.20
CA ALA A 128 9.93 5.87 7.08
C ALA A 128 9.67 6.39 5.66
N LEU A 129 9.12 7.61 5.56
CA LEU A 129 8.76 8.23 4.27
C LEU A 129 9.93 8.27 3.27
N LYS A 130 11.17 8.41 3.75
CA LYS A 130 12.37 8.36 2.92
C LYS A 130 12.52 7.02 2.17
N TYR A 131 12.11 5.91 2.77
CA TYR A 131 12.17 4.59 2.14
C TYR A 131 11.07 4.42 1.10
N SER A 132 9.84 4.85 1.40
CA SER A 132 8.76 4.84 0.41
C SER A 132 9.09 5.72 -0.81
N ARG A 133 9.73 6.89 -0.61
CA ARG A 133 10.21 7.73 -1.71
C ARG A 133 11.30 7.04 -2.52
N ALA A 134 12.30 6.44 -1.87
CA ALA A 134 13.35 5.68 -2.55
C ALA A 134 12.77 4.51 -3.40
N ILE A 135 11.75 3.83 -2.89
CA ILE A 135 11.02 2.79 -3.63
C ILE A 135 10.33 3.38 -4.88
N ILE A 136 9.64 4.52 -4.74
CA ILE A 136 8.99 5.18 -5.88
C ILE A 136 10.02 5.64 -6.92
N ASP A 137 11.17 6.17 -6.48
CA ASP A 137 12.26 6.56 -7.37
C ASP A 137 12.83 5.33 -8.11
N ALA A 138 12.98 4.19 -7.41
CA ALA A 138 13.41 2.91 -7.99
C ALA A 138 12.40 2.30 -8.97
N ILE A 139 11.11 2.61 -8.84
CA ILE A 139 10.08 2.28 -9.84
C ILE A 139 10.25 3.16 -11.07
N HIS A 140 10.41 4.48 -10.88
CA HIS A 140 10.50 5.44 -11.97
C HIS A 140 11.78 5.32 -12.79
N ASN A 141 12.91 5.03 -12.15
CA ASN A 141 14.21 4.89 -12.82
C ASN A 141 14.42 3.50 -13.47
N GLY A 142 13.49 2.55 -13.26
CA GLY A 142 13.55 1.20 -13.82
C GLY A 142 14.42 0.21 -13.04
N GLU A 143 14.97 0.58 -11.88
CA GLU A 143 15.73 -0.31 -11.01
C GLU A 143 14.91 -1.54 -10.61
N LEU A 144 13.70 -1.33 -10.08
CA LEU A 144 12.86 -2.46 -9.68
C LEU A 144 12.45 -3.33 -10.88
N LYS A 145 12.27 -2.74 -12.06
CA LYS A 145 11.93 -3.52 -13.26
C LYS A 145 12.98 -4.59 -13.58
N ASN A 146 14.26 -4.30 -13.29
CA ASN A 146 15.40 -5.18 -13.57
C ASN A 146 15.97 -5.86 -12.32
N ALA A 147 15.30 -5.74 -11.17
CA ALA A 147 15.77 -6.27 -9.90
C ALA A 147 15.62 -7.80 -9.83
N GLU A 148 16.40 -8.42 -8.94
CA GLU A 148 16.16 -9.79 -8.51
C GLU A 148 15.10 -9.82 -7.40
N TYR A 149 14.24 -10.83 -7.48
CA TYR A 149 13.12 -11.01 -6.55
C TYR A 149 13.25 -12.32 -5.78
N VAL A 150 12.56 -12.36 -4.63
CA VAL A 150 12.25 -13.59 -3.92
C VAL A 150 10.76 -13.63 -3.62
N THR A 151 10.18 -14.83 -3.68
CA THR A 151 8.77 -15.02 -3.37
C THR A 151 8.55 -14.96 -1.87
N TYR A 152 7.70 -14.04 -1.43
CA TYR A 152 7.22 -13.90 -0.08
C TYR A 152 6.16 -14.97 0.21
N PRO A 153 6.38 -15.88 1.19
CA PRO A 153 5.49 -17.01 1.44
C PRO A 153 4.10 -16.55 1.90
N ILE A 154 3.13 -17.48 1.86
CA ILE A 154 1.70 -17.26 2.13
C ILE A 154 1.04 -16.37 1.07
N PHE A 155 1.48 -15.13 0.89
CA PHE A 155 0.88 -14.20 -0.09
C PHE A 155 1.39 -14.41 -1.52
N GLY A 156 2.54 -15.09 -1.70
CA GLY A 156 3.14 -15.31 -3.02
C GLY A 156 3.64 -14.03 -3.70
N LEU A 157 3.88 -12.97 -2.94
CA LEU A 157 4.30 -11.66 -3.46
C LEU A 157 5.79 -11.65 -3.84
N GLU A 158 6.16 -11.03 -4.94
CA GLU A 158 7.56 -10.90 -5.32
C GLU A 158 8.18 -9.67 -4.63
N ILE A 159 9.10 -9.90 -3.69
CA ILE A 159 9.84 -8.83 -2.98
C ILE A 159 11.23 -8.65 -3.59
N PRO A 160 11.68 -7.41 -3.87
CA PRO A 160 13.02 -7.19 -4.40
C PRO A 160 14.07 -7.50 -3.33
N LYS A 161 15.18 -8.13 -3.73
CA LYS A 161 16.29 -8.43 -2.81
C LYS A 161 17.02 -7.18 -2.31
N ALA A 162 17.00 -6.10 -3.09
CA ALA A 162 17.63 -4.83 -2.75
C ALA A 162 16.90 -3.67 -3.43
N VAL A 163 16.92 -2.51 -2.78
CA VAL A 163 16.45 -1.23 -3.33
C VAL A 163 17.41 -0.14 -2.85
N THR A 164 17.90 0.68 -3.78
CA THR A 164 18.82 1.77 -3.48
C THR A 164 18.20 2.72 -2.45
N GLY A 165 18.93 2.98 -1.37
CA GLY A 165 18.46 3.87 -0.29
C GLY A 165 17.49 3.24 0.71
N VAL A 166 17.20 1.93 0.60
CA VAL A 166 16.40 1.18 1.56
C VAL A 166 17.26 0.05 2.17
N PRO A 167 17.38 -0.03 3.51
CA PRO A 167 18.11 -1.13 4.15
C PRO A 167 17.46 -2.49 3.85
N ALA A 168 18.27 -3.51 3.60
CA ALA A 168 17.79 -4.84 3.19
C ALA A 168 16.88 -5.48 4.26
N GLU A 169 17.18 -5.25 5.53
CA GLU A 169 16.39 -5.72 6.66
C GLU A 169 14.97 -5.14 6.70
N VAL A 170 14.73 -4.00 6.04
CA VAL A 170 13.39 -3.37 5.96
C VAL A 170 12.55 -4.04 4.87
N LEU A 171 13.17 -4.54 3.78
CA LEU A 171 12.46 -5.06 2.60
C LEU A 171 11.73 -6.38 2.86
N ASN A 172 12.23 -7.21 3.75
CA ASN A 172 11.58 -8.46 4.13
C ASN A 172 10.97 -8.34 5.55
N PRO A 173 9.63 -8.34 5.69
CA PRO A 173 8.97 -8.22 6.99
C PRO A 173 9.41 -9.28 8.01
N ALA A 174 9.75 -10.49 7.56
CA ALA A 174 10.20 -11.57 8.43
C ALA A 174 11.52 -11.22 9.13
N THR A 175 12.44 -10.57 8.42
CA THR A 175 13.72 -10.15 8.99
C THR A 175 13.61 -8.87 9.81
N ALA A 176 12.62 -8.03 9.50
CA ALA A 176 12.35 -6.80 10.24
C ALA A 176 11.66 -7.07 11.59
N TRP A 177 10.98 -8.20 11.74
CA TRP A 177 10.11 -8.50 12.88
C TRP A 177 10.87 -8.53 14.20
N GLN A 178 10.38 -7.78 15.19
CA GLN A 178 11.03 -7.67 16.50
C GLN A 178 10.56 -8.74 17.51
N GLY A 179 9.42 -9.38 17.24
CA GLY A 179 8.89 -10.48 18.05
C GLY A 179 9.53 -11.83 17.72
N THR A 180 8.90 -12.92 18.17
CA THR A 180 9.36 -14.28 17.83
C THR A 180 8.87 -14.71 16.45
N PRO A 181 9.55 -15.66 15.77
CA PRO A 181 9.08 -16.23 14.50
C PRO A 181 7.64 -16.77 14.56
N GLU A 182 7.21 -17.32 15.70
CA GLU A 182 5.85 -17.83 15.89
C GLU A 182 4.82 -16.70 15.92
N THR A 183 5.14 -15.58 16.59
CA THR A 183 4.25 -14.41 16.59
C THR A 183 4.12 -13.82 15.19
N TYR A 184 5.23 -13.73 14.45
CA TYR A 184 5.23 -13.30 13.06
C TYR A 184 4.36 -14.20 12.19
N GLN A 185 4.59 -15.51 12.21
CA GLN A 185 3.85 -16.47 11.40
C GLN A 185 2.36 -16.46 11.74
N SER A 186 2.02 -16.34 13.03
CA SER A 186 0.63 -16.22 13.48
C SER A 186 -0.04 -14.97 12.89
N THR A 187 0.61 -13.80 12.94
CA THR A 187 0.08 -12.56 12.37
C THR A 187 -0.04 -12.62 10.85
N VAL A 188 0.94 -13.20 10.14
CA VAL A 188 0.87 -13.44 8.70
C VAL A 188 -0.34 -14.30 8.35
N ASN A 189 -0.54 -15.41 9.07
CA ASN A 189 -1.66 -16.33 8.83
C ASN A 189 -3.02 -15.67 9.15
N GLN A 190 -3.09 -14.89 10.23
CA GLN A 190 -4.30 -14.13 10.56
C GLN A 190 -4.67 -13.14 9.46
N LEU A 191 -3.69 -12.38 8.95
CA LEU A 191 -3.96 -11.45 7.85
C LEU A 191 -4.38 -12.20 6.58
N ALA A 192 -3.70 -13.28 6.23
CA ALA A 192 -4.06 -14.10 5.07
C ALA A 192 -5.49 -14.67 5.17
N ALA A 193 -5.90 -15.12 6.36
CA ALA A 193 -7.28 -15.56 6.62
C ALA A 193 -8.29 -14.43 6.37
N LEU A 194 -8.01 -13.21 6.84
CA LEU A 194 -8.88 -12.04 6.62
C LEU A 194 -8.99 -11.68 5.13
N PHE A 195 -7.90 -11.79 4.36
CA PHE A 195 -7.94 -11.61 2.91
C PHE A 195 -8.85 -12.64 2.24
N ASN A 196 -8.68 -13.92 2.57
CA ASN A 196 -9.47 -15.01 1.99
C ASN A 196 -10.96 -14.91 2.36
N GLU A 197 -11.25 -14.62 3.63
CA GLU A 197 -12.62 -14.38 4.11
C GLU A 197 -13.27 -13.22 3.36
N ASN A 198 -12.56 -12.11 3.20
CA ASN A 198 -13.10 -10.97 2.46
C ASN A 198 -13.32 -11.29 0.97
N PHE A 199 -12.36 -11.96 0.33
CA PHE A 199 -12.42 -12.26 -1.09
C PHE A 199 -13.52 -13.28 -1.43
N SER A 200 -13.88 -14.16 -0.50
CA SER A 200 -14.98 -15.14 -0.69
C SER A 200 -16.30 -14.51 -1.15
N LYS A 201 -16.55 -13.24 -0.79
CA LYS A 201 -17.74 -12.47 -1.17
C LYS A 201 -17.78 -12.08 -2.66
N TYR A 202 -16.65 -12.17 -3.34
CA TYR A 202 -16.47 -11.76 -4.74
C TYR A 202 -15.97 -12.92 -5.62
N ALA A 203 -15.80 -14.12 -5.03
CA ALA A 203 -15.23 -15.26 -5.72
C ALA A 203 -16.07 -15.71 -6.93
N ASP A 204 -17.39 -15.49 -6.90
CA ASP A 204 -18.31 -15.77 -8.00
C ASP A 204 -18.15 -14.82 -9.21
N GLN A 205 -17.52 -13.67 -9.00
CA GLN A 205 -17.27 -12.63 -10.00
C GLN A 205 -15.80 -12.58 -10.45
N ALA A 206 -14.96 -13.46 -9.91
CA ALA A 206 -13.54 -13.54 -10.21
C ALA A 206 -13.21 -14.78 -11.04
N THR A 207 -12.19 -14.67 -11.89
CA THR A 207 -11.64 -15.82 -12.62
C THR A 207 -10.81 -16.71 -11.71
N GLU A 208 -10.64 -17.99 -12.09
CA GLU A 208 -9.91 -18.98 -11.29
C GLU A 208 -8.47 -18.56 -10.98
N ASP A 209 -7.79 -17.91 -11.93
CA ASP A 209 -6.43 -17.40 -11.76
C ASP A 209 -6.35 -16.26 -10.74
N VAL A 210 -7.37 -15.39 -10.68
CA VAL A 210 -7.47 -14.32 -9.68
C VAL A 210 -7.72 -14.92 -8.30
N ILE A 211 -8.63 -15.89 -8.18
CA ILE A 211 -8.87 -16.60 -6.91
C ILE A 211 -7.58 -17.30 -6.43
N ALA A 212 -6.87 -17.98 -7.35
CA ALA A 212 -5.62 -18.70 -7.05
C ALA A 212 -4.44 -17.77 -6.71
N ALA A 213 -4.53 -16.49 -7.03
CA ALA A 213 -3.54 -15.46 -6.70
C ALA A 213 -3.65 -14.95 -5.26
N GLY A 214 -4.69 -15.36 -4.51
CA GLY A 214 -4.85 -15.03 -3.11
C GLY A 214 -3.87 -15.76 -2.18
N PRO A 215 -3.81 -15.36 -0.89
CA PRO A 215 -2.95 -15.99 0.10
C PRO A 215 -3.26 -17.47 0.34
N LYS A 216 -2.21 -18.29 0.48
CA LYS A 216 -2.26 -19.73 0.69
C LYS A 216 -1.83 -20.06 2.13
N LEU A 217 -2.80 -20.47 2.94
CA LEU A 217 -2.60 -20.95 4.32
C LEU A 217 -2.23 -22.43 4.35
#